data_AF-A0AAI8ZAA6-F1
#
_entry.id   AF-A0AAI8ZAA6-F1
#
_cell.length_a   1.000
_cell.length_b   1.000
_cell.length_c   1.000
_cell.angle_alpha   90.00
_cell.angle_beta   90.00
_cell.angle_gamma   90.00
#
_symmetry.space_group_name_H-M   'P 1'
#
loop_
_entity.id
_entity.type
_entity.pdbx_description
1 polymer ?
#
loop_
_entity_poly.entity_id
_entity_poly.type
_entity_poly.pdbx_seq_one_letter_code
_entity_poly.pdbx_strand_id
1 'polypeptide(L)'
;MRPLYFNYTLLLFLCCFLLFSMKAQTDDSSVIPIPQRKKELVELVQPRQIIEIQEIDEGIPIPKRKKGVERKLREDIKEVKNEIRDKKNIENKDDELAVTEIINSIRDKLTECWRIPESIVYKENFSIKINLLLSSKGEIVVANVADSSSYQNNPLFRSAADNAMRAVYKCSPLIGLPAEQHHIWREVTLDFIVPNLGEKHWT
;
A
#
# COMPACT_ATOMS: atom_id res chain seq x y z
N MET A 1 77.10 -13.65 -27.93
CA MET A 1 75.77 -14.24 -28.23
C MET A 1 75.43 -15.21 -27.11
N ARG A 2 74.43 -14.89 -26.27
CA ARG A 2 73.88 -15.76 -25.22
C ARG A 2 72.35 -15.79 -25.40
N PRO A 3 71.69 -16.96 -25.42
CA PRO A 3 70.25 -17.04 -25.60
C PRO A 3 69.51 -16.93 -24.26
N LEU A 4 68.40 -16.17 -24.25
CA LEU A 4 67.52 -15.96 -23.10
C LEU A 4 66.29 -16.86 -23.21
N TYR A 5 66.37 -18.09 -22.66
CA TYR A 5 65.24 -19.01 -22.46
C TYR A 5 64.63 -18.86 -21.05
N PHE A 6 64.31 -17.63 -20.63
CA PHE A 6 63.88 -17.38 -19.23
C PHE A 6 62.41 -16.96 -19.05
N ASN A 7 61.59 -16.93 -20.11
CA ASN A 7 60.23 -16.37 -20.00
C ASN A 7 59.08 -17.33 -20.40
N TYR A 8 59.36 -18.58 -20.73
CA TYR A 8 58.31 -19.51 -21.19
C TYR A 8 57.76 -20.45 -20.09
N THR A 9 58.50 -20.62 -19.00
CA THR A 9 58.10 -21.47 -17.86
C THR A 9 57.08 -20.81 -16.93
N LEU A 10 57.04 -19.47 -16.86
CA LEU A 10 56.11 -18.75 -16.00
C LEU A 10 54.71 -18.59 -16.62
N LEU A 11 54.60 -18.64 -17.96
CA LEU A 11 53.33 -18.48 -18.67
C LEU A 11 52.47 -19.75 -18.69
N LEU A 12 53.09 -20.93 -18.56
CA LEU A 12 52.38 -22.22 -18.50
C LEU A 12 51.75 -22.48 -17.10
N PHE A 13 52.33 -21.94 -16.03
CA PHE A 13 51.79 -22.11 -14.67
C PHE A 13 50.55 -21.26 -14.37
N LEU A 14 50.38 -20.11 -15.03
CA LEU A 14 49.19 -19.26 -14.88
C LEU A 14 47.96 -19.80 -15.64
N CYS A 15 48.15 -20.68 -16.63
CA CYS A 15 47.04 -21.24 -17.41
C CYS A 15 46.35 -22.42 -16.69
N CYS A 16 47.08 -23.19 -15.87
CA CYS A 16 46.51 -24.29 -15.09
C CYS A 16 45.64 -23.85 -13.89
N PHE A 17 45.82 -22.62 -13.38
CA PHE A 17 44.97 -22.08 -12.29
C PHE A 17 43.59 -21.60 -12.76
N LEU A 18 43.41 -21.33 -14.06
CA LEU A 18 42.12 -20.89 -14.62
C LEU A 18 41.21 -22.05 -15.05
N LEU A 19 41.67 -23.31 -14.99
CA LEU A 19 40.90 -24.49 -15.38
C LEU A 19 40.36 -25.32 -14.20
N PHE A 20 40.52 -24.86 -12.95
CA PHE A 20 40.14 -25.63 -11.75
C PHE A 20 38.98 -25.05 -10.91
N SER A 21 38.20 -24.10 -11.43
CA SER A 21 37.07 -23.51 -10.68
C SER A 21 35.73 -23.56 -11.44
N MET A 22 35.39 -24.74 -11.99
CA MET A 22 34.03 -25.04 -12.41
C MET A 22 33.56 -26.31 -11.68
N LYS A 23 33.10 -26.13 -10.45
CA LYS A 23 32.28 -27.11 -9.75
C LYS A 23 31.02 -26.44 -9.22
N ALA A 24 29.90 -27.09 -9.55
CA ALA A 24 28.58 -26.99 -8.95
C ALA A 24 27.80 -25.69 -9.24
N GLN A 25 26.67 -25.82 -9.93
CA GLN A 25 25.38 -26.00 -9.24
C GLN A 25 24.31 -26.37 -10.28
N THR A 26 23.85 -27.62 -10.26
CA THR A 26 22.54 -27.99 -10.78
C THR A 26 21.52 -27.53 -9.74
N ASP A 27 20.72 -26.52 -10.05
CA ASP A 27 19.57 -26.15 -9.23
C ASP A 27 18.29 -26.57 -9.96
N ASP A 28 17.67 -27.59 -9.36
CA ASP A 28 16.41 -28.22 -9.73
C ASP A 28 15.27 -27.23 -9.42
N SER A 29 14.92 -26.39 -10.40
CA SER A 29 13.78 -25.49 -10.26
C SER A 29 12.49 -26.27 -10.46
N SER A 30 11.96 -26.81 -9.37
CA SER A 30 10.60 -27.32 -9.28
C SER A 30 9.61 -26.19 -9.62
N VAL A 31 9.06 -26.24 -10.83
CA VAL A 31 7.99 -25.36 -11.31
C VAL A 31 6.75 -25.56 -10.44
N ILE A 32 6.39 -24.55 -9.64
CA ILE A 32 5.11 -24.49 -8.95
C ILE A 32 4.04 -24.06 -9.98
N PRO A 33 3.03 -24.90 -10.32
CA PRO A 33 1.99 -24.47 -11.23
C PRO A 33 1.06 -23.46 -10.55
N ILE A 34 0.90 -22.31 -11.22
CA ILE A 34 -0.02 -21.23 -10.89
C ILE A 34 -1.47 -21.75 -10.94
N PRO A 35 -2.31 -21.53 -9.91
CA PRO A 35 -3.70 -21.97 -9.90
C PRO A 35 -4.53 -21.18 -10.93
N GLN A 36 -5.08 -21.88 -11.92
CA GLN A 36 -5.96 -21.31 -12.94
C GLN A 36 -7.35 -21.02 -12.35
N ARG A 37 -7.72 -19.72 -12.30
CA ARG A 37 -9.04 -19.24 -11.93
C ARG A 37 -10.06 -19.60 -13.03
N LYS A 38 -10.88 -20.63 -12.79
CA LYS A 38 -12.03 -20.98 -13.63
C LYS A 38 -13.07 -19.85 -13.57
N LYS A 39 -13.40 -19.25 -14.73
CA LYS A 39 -14.59 -18.39 -14.91
C LYS A 39 -15.80 -19.30 -14.96
N GLU A 40 -16.71 -19.17 -14.00
CA GLU A 40 -18.01 -19.85 -14.03
C GLU A 40 -19.11 -18.80 -14.18
N LEU A 41 -19.88 -18.94 -15.26
CA LEU A 41 -21.02 -18.09 -15.63
C LEU A 41 -22.12 -18.21 -14.56
N VAL A 42 -22.69 -17.07 -14.18
CA VAL A 42 -23.91 -16.99 -13.38
C VAL A 42 -25.09 -17.27 -14.31
N GLU A 43 -25.65 -18.48 -14.21
CA GLU A 43 -26.85 -18.91 -14.93
C GLU A 43 -28.09 -18.91 -14.00
N LEU A 44 -29.06 -18.08 -14.38
CA LEU A 44 -30.52 -18.22 -14.22
C LEU A 44 -31.08 -18.87 -12.93
N VAL A 45 -31.51 -18.04 -11.97
CA VAL A 45 -32.48 -18.47 -10.93
C VAL A 45 -33.89 -18.10 -11.39
N GLN A 46 -34.69 -19.13 -11.74
CA GLN A 46 -36.11 -19.03 -12.07
C GLN A 46 -36.99 -18.86 -10.81
N PRO A 47 -38.12 -18.13 -10.91
CA PRO A 47 -38.98 -17.80 -9.76
C PRO A 47 -39.84 -19.00 -9.30
N ARG A 48 -39.89 -19.23 -7.98
CA ARG A 48 -40.76 -20.25 -7.38
C ARG A 48 -42.22 -19.83 -7.38
N GLN A 49 -43.07 -20.82 -7.67
CA GLN A 49 -44.50 -20.78 -7.91
C GLN A 49 -45.34 -20.38 -6.68
N ILE A 50 -46.46 -19.73 -6.96
CA ILE A 50 -47.55 -19.39 -6.05
C ILE A 50 -48.28 -20.69 -5.69
N ILE A 51 -48.33 -21.04 -4.39
CA ILE A 51 -49.23 -22.08 -3.88
C ILE A 51 -50.49 -21.36 -3.40
N GLU A 52 -51.58 -21.64 -4.10
CA GLU A 52 -52.96 -21.36 -3.74
C GLU A 52 -53.30 -22.16 -2.47
N ILE A 53 -53.65 -21.47 -1.39
CA ILE A 53 -54.21 -22.10 -0.19
C ILE A 53 -55.58 -21.48 0.04
N GLN A 54 -56.58 -22.33 -0.08
CA GLN A 54 -58.00 -22.07 0.08
C GLN A 54 -58.33 -21.66 1.52
N GLU A 55 -59.19 -20.65 1.65
CA GLU A 55 -59.75 -20.17 2.91
C GLU A 55 -60.51 -21.27 3.66
N ILE A 56 -60.22 -21.43 4.96
CA ILE A 56 -61.17 -22.01 5.91
C ILE A 56 -61.30 -21.05 7.08
N ASP A 57 -62.54 -20.65 7.29
CA ASP A 57 -63.13 -19.88 8.37
C ASP A 57 -62.73 -20.41 9.76
N GLU A 58 -62.21 -19.53 10.62
CA GLU A 58 -62.72 -19.34 11.99
C GLU A 58 -61.93 -18.21 12.68
N GLY A 59 -62.65 -17.12 12.95
CA GLY A 59 -62.09 -15.89 13.49
C GLY A 59 -61.64 -16.00 14.94
N ILE A 60 -60.33 -15.90 15.17
CA ILE A 60 -59.80 -15.32 16.41
C ILE A 60 -59.96 -13.81 16.30
N PRO A 61 -60.60 -13.09 17.25
CA PRO A 61 -60.72 -11.64 17.19
C PRO A 61 -59.33 -10.99 17.30
N ILE A 62 -58.76 -10.57 16.18
CA ILE A 62 -57.57 -9.73 16.17
C ILE A 62 -58.02 -8.34 16.66
N PRO A 63 -57.44 -7.79 17.74
CA PRO A 63 -57.81 -6.46 18.22
C PRO A 63 -57.56 -5.43 17.12
N LYS A 64 -58.62 -4.71 16.71
CA LYS A 64 -58.56 -3.65 15.69
C LYS A 64 -57.50 -2.62 16.07
N ARG A 65 -56.36 -2.65 15.38
CA ARG A 65 -55.20 -1.79 15.60
C ARG A 65 -55.61 -0.31 15.39
N LYS A 66 -55.48 0.52 16.42
CA LYS A 66 -55.77 1.96 16.35
C LYS A 66 -54.75 2.66 15.43
N LYS A 67 -55.18 3.15 14.25
CA LYS A 67 -54.37 3.93 13.27
C LYS A 67 -53.54 5.08 13.87
N GLY A 68 -53.92 5.62 15.03
CA GLY A 68 -53.19 6.68 15.71
C GLY A 68 -51.87 6.24 16.35
N VAL A 69 -51.79 5.00 16.84
CA VAL A 69 -50.59 4.46 17.50
C VAL A 69 -49.48 4.18 16.48
N GLU A 70 -49.86 3.72 15.29
CA GLU A 70 -48.89 3.40 14.22
C GLU A 70 -48.26 4.65 13.59
N ARG A 71 -48.99 5.78 13.56
CA ARG A 71 -48.46 7.04 13.02
C ARG A 71 -47.43 7.67 13.96
N LYS A 72 -47.70 7.67 15.27
CA LYS A 72 -46.77 8.16 16.29
C LYS A 72 -45.50 7.31 16.33
N LEU A 73 -45.65 5.98 16.32
CA LEU A 73 -44.51 5.06 16.23
C LEU A 73 -43.64 5.32 14.98
N ARG A 74 -44.23 5.68 13.83
CA ARG A 74 -43.49 6.01 12.61
C ARG A 74 -42.76 7.35 12.69
N GLU A 75 -43.26 8.32 13.45
CA GLU A 75 -42.60 9.61 13.68
C GLU A 75 -41.43 9.43 14.65
N ASP A 76 -41.64 8.71 15.76
CA ASP A 76 -40.60 8.39 16.73
C ASP A 76 -39.45 7.59 16.08
N ILE A 77 -39.76 6.63 15.20
CA ILE A 77 -38.74 5.88 14.43
C ILE A 77 -37.96 6.80 13.46
N LYS A 78 -38.61 7.81 12.87
CA LYS A 78 -37.92 8.74 11.95
C LYS A 78 -36.96 9.65 12.70
N GLU A 79 -37.36 10.14 13.87
CA GLU A 79 -36.52 10.95 14.74
C GLU A 79 -35.29 10.17 15.22
N VAL A 80 -35.50 8.97 15.78
CA VAL A 80 -34.40 8.08 16.20
C VAL A 80 -33.48 7.72 15.03
N LYS A 81 -34.01 7.50 13.82
CA LYS A 81 -33.20 7.21 12.63
C LYS A 81 -32.34 8.41 12.20
N ASN A 82 -32.85 9.63 12.34
CA ASN A 82 -32.10 10.84 12.03
C ASN A 82 -30.98 11.07 13.06
N GLU A 83 -31.25 10.88 14.35
CA GLU A 83 -30.24 10.98 15.40
C GLU A 83 -29.12 9.93 15.24
N ILE A 84 -29.47 8.68 14.90
CA ILE A 84 -28.47 7.63 14.60
C ILE A 84 -27.64 8.02 13.38
N ARG A 85 -28.26 8.60 12.34
CA ARG A 85 -27.55 9.06 11.15
C ARG A 85 -26.58 10.18 11.49
N ASP A 86 -27.00 11.15 12.29
CA ASP A 86 -26.17 12.29 12.68
C ASP A 86 -25.00 11.83 13.57
N LYS A 87 -25.25 10.94 14.53
CA LYS A 87 -24.20 10.30 15.34
C LYS A 87 -23.21 9.53 14.48
N LYS A 88 -23.70 8.74 13.51
CA LYS A 88 -22.83 7.99 12.58
C LYS A 88 -22.00 8.91 11.68
N ASN A 89 -22.57 10.04 11.25
CA ASN A 89 -21.83 11.02 10.46
C ASN A 89 -20.72 11.70 11.28
N ILE A 90 -20.98 11.98 12.56
CA ILE A 90 -19.98 12.55 13.48
C ILE A 90 -18.87 11.52 13.74
N GLU A 91 -19.21 10.28 14.09
CA GLU A 91 -18.27 9.18 14.33
C GLU A 91 -17.37 8.91 13.12
N ASN A 92 -17.96 8.80 11.91
CA ASN A 92 -17.18 8.64 10.68
C ASN A 92 -16.21 9.80 10.42
N LYS A 93 -16.60 11.03 10.79
CA LYS A 93 -15.76 12.22 10.60
C LYS A 93 -14.60 12.23 11.59
N ASP A 94 -14.85 11.83 12.83
CA ASP A 94 -13.82 11.70 13.86
C ASP A 94 -12.82 10.60 13.48
N ASP A 95 -13.29 9.47 12.94
CA ASP A 95 -12.44 8.39 12.40
C ASP A 95 -11.58 8.88 11.22
N GLU A 96 -12.16 9.60 10.26
CA GLU A 96 -11.43 10.16 9.12
C GLU A 96 -10.34 11.14 9.56
N LEU A 97 -10.64 11.98 10.55
CA LEU A 97 -9.68 12.91 11.14
C LEU A 97 -8.54 12.17 11.85
N ALA A 98 -8.86 11.14 12.64
CA ALA A 98 -7.86 10.32 13.33
C ALA A 98 -6.93 9.60 12.35
N VAL A 99 -7.47 9.01 11.28
CA VAL A 99 -6.67 8.41 10.20
C VAL A 99 -5.72 9.44 9.60
N THR A 100 -6.24 10.62 9.27
CA THR A 100 -5.45 11.70 8.65
C THR A 100 -4.33 12.17 9.58
N GLU A 101 -4.60 12.33 10.87
CA GLU A 101 -3.61 12.74 11.87
C GLU A 101 -2.44 11.74 11.97
N ILE A 102 -2.74 10.43 11.99
CA ILE A 102 -1.73 9.38 12.04
C ILE A 102 -0.84 9.40 10.80
N ILE A 103 -1.45 9.48 9.61
CA ILE A 103 -0.71 9.54 8.35
C ILE A 103 0.15 10.81 8.28
N ASN A 104 -0.34 11.94 8.78
CA ASN A 104 0.43 13.17 8.88
C ASN A 104 1.62 13.01 9.82
N SER A 105 1.45 12.41 11.00
CA SER A 105 2.58 12.13 11.92
C SER A 105 3.67 11.27 11.28
N ILE A 106 3.29 10.29 10.46
CA ILE A 106 4.23 9.46 9.69
C ILE A 106 4.97 10.32 8.66
N ARG A 107 4.24 11.15 7.92
CA ARG A 107 4.83 12.06 6.92
C ARG A 107 5.84 13.01 7.57
N ASP A 108 5.49 13.61 8.71
CA ASP A 108 6.33 14.59 9.39
C ASP A 108 7.66 13.95 9.81
N LYS A 109 7.60 12.79 10.50
CA LYS A 109 8.80 12.04 10.90
C LYS A 109 9.70 11.71 9.71
N LEU A 110 9.14 11.22 8.62
CA LEU A 110 9.92 10.86 7.43
C LEU A 110 10.51 12.08 6.72
N THR A 111 9.82 13.22 6.77
CA THR A 111 10.31 14.49 6.22
C THR A 111 11.52 15.00 7.00
N GLU A 112 11.59 14.78 8.32
CA GLU A 112 12.78 15.13 9.13
C GLU A 112 14.05 14.41 8.66
N CYS A 113 13.93 13.18 8.18
CA CYS A 113 15.04 12.42 7.62
C CYS A 113 15.37 12.80 6.18
N TRP A 114 14.43 13.42 5.47
CA TRP A 114 14.57 13.71 4.07
C TRP A 114 15.36 14.99 3.83
N ARG A 115 16.61 14.83 3.40
CA ARG A 115 17.49 15.94 3.03
C ARG A 115 17.85 15.85 1.56
N ILE A 116 17.40 16.84 0.81
CA ILE A 116 17.78 17.02 -0.58
C ILE A 116 19.20 17.63 -0.61
N PRO A 117 20.18 16.98 -1.25
CA PRO A 117 21.52 17.53 -1.38
C PRO A 117 21.51 18.86 -2.13
N GLU A 118 22.15 19.89 -1.59
CA GLU A 118 22.24 21.22 -2.23
C GLU A 118 22.96 21.18 -3.59
N SER A 119 23.77 20.15 -3.82
CA SER A 119 24.50 19.95 -5.07
C SER A 119 23.62 19.50 -6.25
N ILE A 120 22.34 19.20 -6.02
CA ILE A 120 21.41 18.75 -7.05
C ILE A 120 20.34 19.83 -7.27
N VAL A 121 20.33 20.41 -8.47
CA VAL A 121 19.26 21.31 -8.91
C VAL A 121 18.29 20.51 -9.77
N TYR A 122 17.13 20.19 -9.23
CA TYR A 122 16.02 19.65 -10.00
C TYR A 122 15.41 20.77 -10.83
N LYS A 123 15.25 20.53 -12.14
CA LYS A 123 14.69 21.50 -13.10
C LYS A 123 13.17 21.40 -13.23
N GLU A 124 12.58 20.40 -12.58
CA GLU A 124 11.17 20.05 -12.65
C GLU A 124 10.69 19.69 -11.24
N ASN A 125 9.41 19.85 -10.98
CA ASN A 125 8.79 19.37 -9.75
C ASN A 125 8.57 17.87 -9.86
N PHE A 126 9.10 17.09 -8.91
CA PHE A 126 8.82 15.66 -8.83
C PHE A 126 7.93 15.34 -7.63
N SER A 127 6.90 14.53 -7.87
CA SER A 127 6.11 13.84 -6.84
C SER A 127 6.55 12.38 -6.81
N ILE A 128 7.33 12.02 -5.80
CA ILE A 128 7.84 10.66 -5.65
C ILE A 128 6.97 9.90 -4.65
N LYS A 129 6.10 9.03 -5.18
CA LYS A 129 5.26 8.17 -4.34
C LYS A 129 6.02 6.91 -3.92
N ILE A 130 6.11 6.67 -2.61
CA ILE A 130 6.71 5.48 -2.01
C ILE A 130 5.63 4.72 -1.23
N ASN A 131 5.45 3.45 -1.57
CA ASN A 131 4.63 2.52 -0.81
C ASN A 131 5.46 1.92 0.32
N LEU A 132 4.89 1.89 1.52
CA LEU A 132 5.54 1.44 2.74
C LEU A 132 4.72 0.33 3.39
N LEU A 133 5.41 -0.70 3.89
CA LEU A 133 4.88 -1.67 4.84
C LEU A 133 5.62 -1.53 6.16
N LEU A 134 4.89 -1.30 7.25
CA LEU A 134 5.43 -1.09 8.58
C LEU A 134 5.06 -2.23 9.54
N SER A 135 6.01 -2.62 10.38
CA SER A 135 5.76 -3.52 11.50
C SER A 135 4.94 -2.82 12.59
N SER A 136 4.32 -3.56 13.50
CA SER A 136 3.61 -2.98 14.65
C SER A 136 4.51 -2.19 15.60
N LYS A 137 5.83 -2.32 15.46
CA LYS A 137 6.86 -1.55 16.18
C LYS A 137 7.32 -0.31 15.42
N GLY A 138 6.72 -0.02 14.26
CA GLY A 138 7.07 1.13 13.41
C GLY A 138 8.31 0.90 12.53
N GLU A 139 8.86 -0.32 12.46
CA GLU A 139 9.98 -0.62 11.57
C GLU A 139 9.50 -0.67 10.12
N ILE A 140 10.27 -0.11 9.19
CA ILE A 140 10.01 -0.24 7.76
C ILE A 140 10.41 -1.65 7.31
N VAL A 141 9.43 -2.46 6.95
CA VAL A 141 9.61 -3.84 6.45
C VAL A 141 9.80 -3.84 4.94
N VAL A 142 9.01 -3.04 4.22
CA VAL A 142 9.10 -2.89 2.76
C VAL A 142 8.98 -1.41 2.43
N ALA A 143 9.79 -0.96 1.47
CA ALA A 143 9.60 0.33 0.82
C ALA A 143 9.88 0.21 -0.69
N ASN A 144 8.96 0.67 -1.52
CA ASN A 144 9.10 0.64 -2.98
C ASN A 144 8.55 1.89 -3.65
N VAL A 145 9.20 2.32 -4.71
CA VAL A 145 8.72 3.42 -5.56
C VAL A 145 7.49 2.95 -6.33
N ALA A 146 6.41 3.74 -6.31
CA ALA A 146 5.16 3.39 -6.98
C ALA A 146 5.24 3.50 -8.50
N ASP A 147 5.90 4.55 -9.01
CA ASP A 147 6.11 4.75 -10.45
C ASP A 147 7.44 4.13 -10.91
N SER A 148 7.38 2.83 -11.21
CA SER A 148 8.54 2.07 -11.72
C SER A 148 9.00 2.54 -13.10
N SER A 149 8.10 3.07 -13.93
CA SER A 149 8.45 3.54 -15.28
C SER A 149 9.31 4.78 -15.21
N SER A 150 8.89 5.80 -14.45
CA SER A 150 9.67 7.02 -14.25
C SER A 150 10.99 6.72 -13.55
N TYR A 151 11.00 5.81 -12.57
CA TYR A 151 12.22 5.34 -11.92
C TYR A 151 13.23 4.74 -12.91
N GLN A 152 12.78 3.94 -13.88
CA GLN A 152 13.64 3.33 -14.88
C GLN A 152 14.05 4.28 -16.00
N ASN A 153 13.19 5.21 -16.40
CA ASN A 153 13.41 5.99 -17.62
C ASN A 153 13.93 7.42 -17.36
N ASN A 154 13.77 7.96 -16.16
CA ASN A 154 14.18 9.33 -15.82
C ASN A 154 15.27 9.34 -14.73
N PRO A 155 16.54 9.66 -15.08
CA PRO A 155 17.64 9.71 -14.11
C PRO A 155 17.45 10.72 -12.97
N LEU A 156 16.81 11.86 -13.22
CA LEU A 156 16.54 12.86 -12.17
C LEU A 156 15.49 12.35 -11.19
N PHE A 157 14.41 11.76 -11.72
CA PHE A 157 13.39 11.08 -10.90
C PHE A 157 14.02 9.95 -10.07
N ARG A 158 14.87 9.12 -10.69
CA ARG A 158 15.58 8.04 -10.00
C ARG A 158 16.44 8.56 -8.85
N SER A 159 17.23 9.60 -9.10
CA SER A 159 18.07 10.23 -8.07
C SER A 159 17.24 10.78 -6.91
N ALA A 160 16.11 11.44 -7.20
CA ALA A 160 15.17 11.92 -6.19
C ALA A 160 14.56 10.77 -5.38
N ALA A 161 14.14 9.70 -6.07
CA ALA A 161 13.56 8.53 -5.45
C ALA A 161 14.54 7.74 -4.59
N ASP A 162 15.79 7.60 -5.02
CA ASP A 162 16.85 6.98 -4.22
C ASP A 162 17.14 7.79 -2.95
N ASN A 163 17.11 9.12 -3.05
CA ASN A 163 17.26 10.01 -1.90
C ASN A 163 16.08 9.88 -0.91
N ALA A 164 14.85 9.85 -1.40
CA ALA A 164 13.66 9.62 -0.57
C ALA A 164 13.68 8.22 0.08
N MET A 165 14.08 7.19 -0.65
CA MET A 165 14.22 5.83 -0.12
C MET A 165 15.26 5.75 1.02
N ARG A 166 16.39 6.46 0.89
CA ARG A 166 17.36 6.59 1.98
C ARG A 166 16.76 7.26 3.20
N ALA A 167 15.95 8.30 3.03
CA ALA A 167 15.27 8.97 4.14
C ALA A 167 14.32 8.03 4.88
N VAL A 168 13.55 7.23 4.13
CA VAL A 168 12.64 6.22 4.67
C VAL A 168 13.37 5.24 5.59
N TYR A 169 14.42 4.59 5.09
CA TYR A 169 15.16 3.62 5.90
C TYR A 169 15.94 4.28 7.04
N LYS A 170 16.43 5.51 6.88
CA LYS A 170 17.12 6.26 7.92
C LYS A 170 16.23 6.56 9.12
N CYS A 171 14.95 6.81 8.89
CA CYS A 171 13.97 7.10 9.93
C CYS A 171 13.36 5.86 10.57
N SER A 172 13.68 4.66 10.09
CA SER A 172 13.21 3.42 10.68
C SER A 172 13.94 3.13 12.01
N PRO A 173 13.25 2.81 13.11
CA PRO A 173 11.79 2.70 13.24
C PRO A 173 11.09 4.04 13.54
N LEU A 174 9.85 4.18 13.06
CA LEU A 174 8.97 5.32 13.39
C LEU A 174 8.40 5.15 14.80
N ILE A 175 8.78 6.04 15.72
CA ILE A 175 8.39 5.98 17.14
C ILE A 175 7.05 6.69 17.35
N GLY A 176 6.25 6.28 18.33
CA GLY A 176 5.05 7.03 18.76
C GLY A 176 3.86 6.89 17.82
N LEU A 177 3.74 5.76 17.13
CA LEU A 177 2.54 5.38 16.38
C LEU A 177 1.61 4.57 17.30
N PRO A 178 0.27 4.75 17.21
CA PRO A 178 -0.68 4.04 18.05
C PRO A 178 -0.75 2.55 17.64
N ALA A 179 -0.22 1.67 18.51
CA ALA A 179 -0.14 0.23 18.25
C ALA A 179 -1.52 -0.43 18.07
N GLU A 180 -2.53 0.05 18.81
CA GLU A 180 -3.91 -0.44 18.72
C GLU A 180 -4.53 -0.21 17.32
N GLN A 181 -4.04 0.81 16.62
CA GLN A 181 -4.54 1.23 15.31
C GLN A 181 -3.59 0.85 14.17
N HIS A 182 -2.72 -0.16 14.38
CA HIS A 182 -1.74 -0.61 13.37
C HIS A 182 -2.38 -0.93 12.01
N HIS A 183 -3.62 -1.40 11.98
CA HIS A 183 -4.33 -1.68 10.74
C HIS A 183 -4.50 -0.44 9.83
N ILE A 184 -4.52 0.77 10.39
CA ILE A 184 -4.66 2.05 9.66
C ILE A 184 -3.36 2.41 8.95
N TRP A 185 -2.23 2.18 9.62
CA TRP A 185 -0.92 2.71 9.20
C TRP A 185 0.12 1.65 8.85
N ARG A 186 -0.24 0.36 8.90
CA ARG A 186 0.64 -0.73 8.47
C ARG A 186 1.07 -0.59 7.01
N GLU A 187 0.19 -0.06 6.15
CA GLU A 187 0.40 0.09 4.72
C GLU A 187 0.08 1.54 4.37
N VAL A 188 1.11 2.31 3.99
CA VAL A 188 0.97 3.74 3.73
C VAL A 188 1.68 4.08 2.43
N THR A 189 1.07 4.94 1.64
CA THR A 189 1.75 5.58 0.50
C THR A 189 2.05 7.02 0.86
N LEU A 190 3.31 7.42 0.74
CA LEU A 190 3.73 8.80 0.98
C LEU A 190 4.25 9.42 -0.30
N ASP A 191 4.02 10.73 -0.41
CA ASP A 191 4.43 11.54 -1.54
C ASP A 191 5.53 12.49 -1.11
N PHE A 192 6.72 12.31 -1.67
CA PHE A 192 7.89 13.14 -1.45
C PHE A 192 7.97 14.18 -2.58
N ILE A 193 7.63 15.43 -2.25
CA ILE A 193 7.58 16.53 -3.21
C ILE A 193 8.94 17.22 -3.30
N VAL A 194 9.62 17.04 -4.43
CA VAL A 194 10.87 17.73 -4.75
C VAL A 194 10.53 18.99 -5.53
N PRO A 195 10.73 20.18 -4.96
CA PRO A 195 10.48 21.42 -5.68
C PRO A 195 11.54 21.64 -6.76
N ASN A 196 11.16 22.33 -7.84
CA ASN A 196 12.07 22.90 -8.82
C ASN A 196 12.93 23.96 -8.14
N LEU A 197 14.21 23.66 -7.92
CA LEU A 197 15.16 24.57 -7.29
C LEU A 197 15.83 25.52 -8.30
N GLY A 198 15.48 25.39 -9.59
CA GLY A 198 15.98 26.22 -10.69
C GLY A 198 15.29 27.58 -10.83
N GLU A 199 14.12 27.76 -10.21
CA GLU A 199 13.38 29.03 -10.21
C GLU A 199 13.54 29.76 -8.86
N LYS A 200 14.78 30.13 -8.52
CA LYS A 200 14.94 31.18 -7.50
C LYS A 200 14.53 32.50 -8.13
N HIS A 201 13.25 32.86 -7.98
CA HIS A 201 12.81 34.24 -8.17
C HIS A 201 13.64 35.13 -7.24
N TRP A 202 14.51 35.95 -7.82
CA TRP A 202 15.07 37.09 -7.11
C TRP A 202 13.93 38.08 -6.89
N THR A 203 13.40 38.12 -5.67
CA THR A 203 12.62 39.23 -5.14
C THR A 203 13.34 39.78 -3.92
#